data_AF-A0A7V4Y0I1-F1
#
_entry.id   AF-A0A7V4Y0I1-F1
#
_cell.length_a   1.000
_cell.length_b   1.000
_cell.length_c   1.000
_cell.angle_alpha   90.00
_cell.angle_beta   90.00
_cell.angle_gamma   90.00
#
_symmetry.space_group_name_H-M   'P 1'
#
loop_
_entity.id
_entity.type
_entity.pdbx_description
1 polymer ?
#
loop_
_entity_poly.entity_id
_entity_poly.type
_entity_poly.pdbx_seq_one_letter_code
_entity_poly.pdbx_strand_id
1 'polypeptide(L)'
;LLLAKSAAQVWALDLDLEALRYARESQKGNDNVLFIRGDGTRLPFPDGCMEAIVAMEILEHVRDQESLVREIARVCSETGVALISTPNRAEYSNARQYVNPFHTREFYLDEFEGLLKMHFPLVQIAHQQLRAGSLISCSAAGEQAEVIAEAVPGSEQQTGQSLYFLAVCSKKNFSIMIPAHSAYIDISDGLFREMRGEMDRLARWAKSLEDELAQRDELIEHLQSEMAREIESRDQVIQGLQSEMAREIAKRDEVIRGLQDEMKREIADRDKRIREAWDLLHQKEREIDERGVWALSLQGEVERLQAVRTKLLYRILARLGLLPR
;
A
#
# COMPACT_ATOMS: atom_id res chain seq x y z
N LEU A 1 15.96 -20.79 -40.37
CA LEU A 1 16.58 -19.50 -40.72
C LEU A 1 16.35 -19.21 -42.20
N LEU A 2 15.75 -18.08 -42.55
CA LEU A 2 15.42 -17.75 -43.95
C LEU A 2 16.66 -17.66 -44.85
N LEU A 3 17.74 -17.06 -44.36
CA LEU A 3 18.99 -16.89 -45.10
C LEU A 3 19.64 -18.21 -45.52
N ALA A 4 19.46 -19.28 -44.74
CA ALA A 4 20.04 -20.59 -45.05
C ALA A 4 19.52 -21.17 -46.37
N LYS A 5 18.37 -20.73 -46.87
CA LYS A 5 17.78 -21.18 -48.14
C LYS A 5 18.48 -20.63 -49.39
N SER A 6 19.24 -19.54 -49.25
CA SER A 6 19.78 -18.80 -50.40
C SER A 6 21.23 -18.38 -50.25
N ALA A 7 21.73 -18.22 -49.02
CA ALA A 7 23.13 -17.89 -48.77
C ALA A 7 24.01 -19.13 -48.94
N ALA A 8 25.18 -18.95 -49.56
CA ALA A 8 26.18 -20.01 -49.67
C ALA A 8 26.69 -20.46 -48.29
N GLN A 9 26.90 -19.52 -47.38
CA GLN A 9 27.30 -19.75 -46.00
C GLN A 9 26.69 -18.68 -45.10
N VAL A 10 26.23 -19.07 -43.92
CA VAL A 10 25.73 -18.16 -42.88
C VAL A 10 26.57 -18.33 -41.63
N TRP A 11 27.01 -17.22 -41.06
CA TRP A 11 27.62 -17.16 -39.74
C TRP A 11 26.66 -16.45 -38.78
N ALA A 12 26.06 -17.21 -37.86
CA ALA A 12 25.18 -16.70 -36.82
C ALA A 12 25.97 -16.48 -35.53
N LEU A 13 25.92 -15.27 -34.99
CA LEU A 13 26.70 -14.85 -33.83
C LEU A 13 25.79 -14.37 -32.71
N ASP A 14 26.06 -14.81 -31.48
CA ASP A 14 25.38 -14.35 -30.26
C ASP A 14 26.34 -14.40 -29.06
N LEU A 15 26.07 -13.60 -28.02
CA LEU A 15 26.82 -13.64 -26.76
C LEU A 15 26.33 -14.77 -25.83
N ASP A 16 25.04 -15.11 -25.92
CA ASP A 16 24.38 -16.10 -25.07
C ASP A 16 24.55 -17.52 -25.62
N LEU A 17 25.12 -18.39 -24.78
CA LEU A 17 25.34 -19.79 -25.10
C LEU A 17 24.04 -20.58 -25.21
N GLU A 18 23.02 -20.26 -24.40
CA GLU A 18 21.76 -21.03 -24.43
C GLU A 18 20.95 -20.69 -25.69
N ALA A 19 20.90 -19.41 -26.08
CA ALA A 19 20.36 -18.99 -27.37
C ALA A 19 21.03 -19.71 -28.55
N LEU A 20 22.37 -19.80 -28.56
CA LEU A 20 23.10 -20.54 -29.60
C LEU A 20 22.80 -22.03 -29.61
N ARG A 21 22.67 -22.66 -28.43
CA ARG A 21 22.31 -24.08 -28.33
C ARG A 21 20.92 -24.34 -28.89
N TYR A 22 19.95 -23.53 -28.51
CA TYR A 22 18.59 -23.59 -29.04
C TYR A 22 18.57 -23.36 -30.56
N ALA A 23 19.24 -22.31 -31.04
CA ALA A 23 19.30 -21.99 -32.45
C ALA A 23 19.91 -23.14 -33.27
N ARG A 24 21.01 -23.73 -32.78
CA ARG A 24 21.63 -24.90 -33.42
C ARG A 24 20.68 -26.10 -33.50
N GLU A 25 19.94 -26.37 -32.44
CA GLU A 25 18.94 -27.44 -32.43
C GLU A 25 17.80 -27.18 -33.44
N SER A 26 17.30 -25.94 -33.51
CA SER A 26 16.24 -25.53 -34.44
C SER A 26 16.67 -25.53 -35.91
N GLN A 27 17.97 -25.45 -36.18
CA GLN A 27 18.54 -25.38 -37.53
C GLN A 27 19.20 -26.70 -37.95
N LYS A 28 18.92 -27.81 -37.26
CA LYS A 28 19.32 -29.14 -37.71
C LYS A 28 18.85 -29.40 -39.15
N GLY A 29 19.81 -29.78 -40.00
CA GLY A 29 19.58 -30.00 -41.44
C GLY A 29 20.06 -28.86 -42.36
N ASN A 30 20.47 -27.71 -41.80
CA ASN A 30 21.09 -26.63 -42.57
C ASN A 30 22.62 -26.64 -42.37
N ASP A 31 23.34 -27.36 -43.22
CA ASP A 31 24.81 -27.53 -43.10
C ASP A 31 25.60 -26.25 -43.42
N ASN A 32 24.96 -25.27 -44.06
CA ASN A 32 25.55 -23.98 -44.39
C ASN A 32 25.45 -22.93 -43.26
N VAL A 33 25.03 -23.31 -42.05
CA VAL A 33 24.91 -22.38 -40.90
C VAL A 33 25.91 -22.72 -39.82
N LEU A 34 26.79 -21.77 -39.50
CA LEU A 34 27.79 -21.87 -38.44
C LEU A 34 27.43 -20.94 -37.30
N PHE A 35 27.42 -21.48 -36.08
CA PHE A 35 27.08 -20.75 -34.86
C PHE A 35 28.35 -20.40 -34.08
N ILE A 36 28.58 -19.11 -33.87
CA ILE A 36 29.74 -18.57 -33.15
C ILE A 36 29.26 -17.84 -31.90
N ARG A 37 29.92 -18.10 -30.77
CA ARG A 37 29.82 -17.19 -29.62
C ARG A 37 30.76 -16.02 -29.83
N GLY A 38 30.25 -14.79 -29.81
CA GLY A 38 31.08 -13.61 -30.03
C GLY A 38 30.42 -12.32 -29.59
N ASP A 39 31.23 -11.27 -29.48
CA ASP A 39 30.79 -9.91 -29.14
C ASP A 39 30.62 -9.12 -30.44
N GLY A 40 29.43 -8.54 -30.64
CA GLY A 40 29.14 -7.72 -31.82
C GLY A 40 30.00 -6.45 -31.91
N THR A 41 30.54 -5.98 -30.80
CA THR A 41 31.46 -4.82 -30.75
C THR A 41 32.91 -5.18 -31.08
N ARG A 42 33.21 -6.47 -31.29
CA ARG A 42 34.50 -6.98 -31.76
C ARG A 42 34.33 -8.30 -32.50
N LEU A 43 33.90 -8.19 -33.76
CA LEU A 43 33.55 -9.32 -34.60
C LEU A 43 34.79 -10.16 -34.97
N PRO A 44 34.74 -11.50 -34.85
CA PRO A 44 35.87 -12.39 -35.11
C PRO A 44 36.06 -12.68 -36.61
N PHE A 45 35.88 -11.66 -37.45
CA PHE A 45 35.95 -11.77 -38.90
C PHE A 45 36.95 -10.76 -39.48
N PRO A 46 37.63 -11.10 -40.60
CA PRO A 46 38.45 -10.14 -41.33
C PRO A 46 37.65 -8.96 -41.89
N ASP A 47 38.36 -7.90 -42.24
CA ASP A 47 37.77 -6.73 -42.90
C ASP A 47 37.19 -7.12 -44.27
N GLY A 48 36.02 -6.58 -44.59
CA GLY A 48 35.40 -6.71 -45.91
C GLY A 48 35.03 -8.13 -46.35
N CYS A 49 34.93 -9.09 -45.44
CA CYS A 49 34.68 -10.49 -45.79
C CYS A 49 33.19 -10.86 -45.92
N MET A 50 32.27 -9.98 -45.52
CA MET A 50 30.82 -10.24 -45.52
C MET A 50 30.12 -9.48 -46.63
N GLU A 51 29.42 -10.19 -47.52
CA GLU A 51 28.62 -9.60 -48.60
C GLU A 51 27.23 -9.18 -48.14
N ALA A 52 26.72 -9.81 -47.07
CA ALA A 52 25.45 -9.49 -46.45
C ALA A 52 25.57 -9.63 -44.93
N ILE A 53 25.05 -8.66 -44.19
CA ILE A 53 24.99 -8.67 -42.73
C ILE A 53 23.57 -8.33 -42.31
N VAL A 54 23.05 -9.07 -41.32
CA VAL A 54 21.72 -8.83 -40.75
C VAL A 54 21.88 -8.69 -39.24
N ALA A 55 21.55 -7.51 -38.72
CA ALA A 55 21.63 -7.15 -37.31
C ALA A 55 20.27 -6.60 -36.86
N MET A 56 19.35 -7.50 -36.50
CA MET A 56 17.99 -7.13 -36.12
C MET A 56 17.86 -7.02 -34.61
N GLU A 57 17.29 -5.91 -34.13
CA GLU A 57 16.92 -5.69 -32.72
C GLU A 57 18.05 -6.06 -31.73
N ILE A 58 19.28 -5.65 -32.06
CA ILE A 58 20.48 -5.87 -31.24
C ILE A 58 21.12 -4.55 -30.81
N LEU A 59 20.97 -3.50 -31.61
CA LEU A 59 21.68 -2.24 -31.43
C LEU A 59 21.31 -1.60 -30.08
N GLU A 60 20.03 -1.58 -29.75
CA GLU A 60 19.43 -1.06 -28.52
C GLU A 60 19.90 -1.78 -27.25
N HIS A 61 20.36 -3.03 -27.36
CA HIS A 61 20.83 -3.84 -26.24
C HIS A 61 22.33 -3.63 -25.96
N VAL A 62 23.10 -3.16 -26.93
CA VAL A 62 24.54 -2.95 -26.80
C VAL A 62 24.83 -1.59 -26.16
N ARG A 63 25.79 -1.55 -25.22
CA ARG A 63 26.21 -0.28 -24.58
C ARG A 63 27.03 0.59 -25.52
N ASP A 64 28.02 0.00 -26.19
CA ASP A 64 28.85 0.67 -27.19
C ASP A 64 28.29 0.45 -28.60
N GLN A 65 27.19 1.15 -28.89
CA GLN A 65 26.42 1.02 -30.12
C GLN A 65 27.22 1.48 -31.35
N GLU A 66 28.12 2.45 -31.18
CA GLU A 66 29.01 2.90 -32.25
C GLU A 66 30.04 1.84 -32.60
N SER A 67 30.68 1.19 -31.62
CA SER A 67 31.58 0.09 -31.91
C SER A 67 30.90 -1.08 -32.64
N LEU A 68 29.63 -1.39 -32.30
CA LEU A 68 28.85 -2.39 -33.05
C LEU A 68 28.69 -1.98 -34.52
N VAL A 69 28.22 -0.76 -34.79
CA VAL A 69 28.02 -0.30 -36.18
C VAL A 69 29.35 -0.22 -36.94
N ARG A 70 30.42 0.22 -36.27
CA ARG A 70 31.78 0.25 -36.83
C ARG A 70 32.26 -1.15 -37.22
N GLU A 71 32.08 -2.14 -36.35
CA GLU A 71 32.47 -3.52 -36.66
C GLU A 71 31.66 -4.12 -37.79
N ILE A 72 30.34 -3.88 -37.82
CA ILE A 72 29.47 -4.26 -38.94
C ILE A 72 30.01 -3.64 -40.24
N ALA A 73 30.33 -2.34 -40.23
CA ALA A 73 30.91 -1.67 -41.40
C ALA A 73 32.29 -2.21 -41.77
N ARG A 74 33.15 -2.55 -40.80
CA ARG A 74 34.49 -3.10 -41.03
C ARG A 74 34.42 -4.43 -41.77
N VAL A 75 33.58 -5.36 -41.31
CA VAL A 75 33.46 -6.70 -41.90
C VAL A 75 32.62 -6.69 -43.18
N CYS A 76 31.76 -5.68 -43.39
CA CYS A 76 31.01 -5.50 -44.63
C CYS A 76 31.95 -5.21 -45.80
N SER A 77 31.81 -5.99 -46.88
CA SER A 77 32.58 -5.79 -48.11
C SER A 77 32.22 -4.47 -48.79
N GLU A 78 33.07 -4.00 -49.70
CA GLU A 78 32.85 -2.76 -50.44
C GLU A 78 31.56 -2.76 -51.28
N THR A 79 31.12 -3.94 -51.70
CA THR A 79 29.88 -4.16 -52.47
C THR A 79 28.78 -4.81 -51.65
N GLY A 80 29.03 -5.01 -50.35
CA GLY A 80 28.13 -5.69 -49.44
C GLY A 80 27.05 -4.78 -48.87
N VAL A 81 26.12 -5.40 -48.16
CA VAL A 81 24.96 -4.72 -47.58
C VAL A 81 24.79 -5.11 -46.13
N ALA A 82 24.55 -4.14 -45.26
CA ALA A 82 24.13 -4.36 -43.89
C ALA A 82 22.66 -3.96 -43.71
N LEU A 83 21.84 -4.90 -43.25
CA LEU A 83 20.47 -4.67 -42.81
C LEU A 83 20.46 -4.55 -41.29
N ILE A 84 20.09 -3.38 -40.77
CA ILE A 84 20.15 -3.08 -39.34
C ILE A 84 18.79 -2.57 -38.89
N SER A 85 18.24 -3.10 -37.79
CA SER A 85 16.99 -2.59 -37.23
C SER A 85 17.16 -2.15 -35.78
N THR A 86 16.28 -1.24 -35.36
CA THR A 86 16.14 -0.80 -33.97
C THR A 86 14.69 -0.34 -33.73
N PRO A 87 14.18 -0.44 -32.50
CA PRO A 87 12.94 0.19 -32.10
C PRO A 87 12.97 1.70 -32.38
N ASN A 88 11.85 2.22 -32.88
CA ASN A 88 11.61 3.65 -32.96
C ASN A 88 11.18 4.14 -31.58
N ARG A 89 12.05 4.84 -30.86
CA ARG A 89 11.79 5.31 -29.49
C ARG A 89 10.48 6.10 -29.34
N ALA A 90 10.13 6.90 -30.35
CA ALA A 90 8.92 7.72 -30.33
C ALA A 90 7.66 6.85 -30.22
N GLU A 91 7.61 5.73 -30.92
CA GLU A 91 6.44 4.84 -31.00
C GLU A 91 6.53 3.66 -30.03
N TYR A 92 7.73 3.09 -29.86
CA TYR A 92 7.96 1.90 -29.05
C TYR A 92 7.87 2.19 -27.55
N SER A 93 8.47 3.30 -27.11
CA SER A 93 8.54 3.65 -25.68
C SER A 93 7.65 4.84 -25.34
N ASN A 94 7.83 5.98 -26.01
CA ASN A 94 7.14 7.22 -25.61
C ASN A 94 5.62 7.12 -25.76
N ALA A 95 5.14 6.71 -26.95
CA ALA A 95 3.70 6.60 -27.22
C ALA A 95 3.02 5.50 -26.37
N ARG A 96 3.77 4.45 -26.00
CA ARG A 96 3.27 3.32 -25.20
C ARG A 96 3.47 3.48 -23.70
N GLN A 97 4.20 4.51 -23.27
CA GLN A 97 4.68 4.66 -21.89
C GLN A 97 5.34 3.39 -21.35
N TYR A 98 6.11 2.74 -22.22
CA TYR A 98 6.76 1.47 -21.96
C TYR A 98 8.27 1.66 -21.85
N VAL A 99 8.90 0.93 -20.93
CA VAL A 99 10.36 0.89 -20.78
C VAL A 99 10.78 -0.57 -20.78
N ASN A 100 11.53 -0.97 -21.79
CA ASN A 100 12.13 -2.30 -21.82
C ASN A 100 13.42 -2.29 -20.97
N PRO A 101 13.50 -3.06 -19.87
CA PRO A 101 14.68 -3.05 -19.00
C PRO A 101 15.95 -3.59 -19.67
N PHE A 102 15.82 -4.28 -20.81
CA PHE A 102 16.94 -4.82 -21.56
C PHE A 102 17.51 -3.84 -22.59
N HIS A 103 16.85 -2.70 -22.85
CA HIS A 103 17.35 -1.68 -23.76
C HIS A 103 18.29 -0.73 -23.03
N THR A 104 19.54 -0.62 -23.49
CA THR A 104 20.48 0.39 -22.98
C THR A 104 20.11 1.77 -23.52
N ARG A 105 19.83 1.86 -24.82
CA ARG A 105 19.42 3.10 -25.47
C ARG A 105 18.65 2.83 -26.76
N GLU A 106 17.48 3.43 -26.88
CA GLU A 106 16.68 3.48 -28.10
C GLU A 106 16.90 4.79 -28.85
N PHE A 107 16.61 4.79 -30.15
CA PHE A 107 16.90 5.90 -31.05
C PHE A 107 15.64 6.59 -31.57
N TYR A 108 15.74 7.91 -31.73
CA TYR A 108 14.93 8.63 -32.69
C TYR A 108 15.50 8.45 -34.11
N LEU A 109 14.69 8.77 -35.13
CA LEU A 109 15.04 8.52 -36.54
C LEU A 109 16.36 9.20 -36.95
N ASP A 110 16.51 10.47 -36.59
CA ASP A 110 17.69 11.30 -36.88
C ASP A 110 18.95 10.79 -36.18
N GLU A 111 18.82 10.35 -34.93
CA GLU A 111 19.93 9.75 -34.17
C GLU A 111 20.39 8.43 -34.80
N PHE A 112 19.43 7.58 -35.20
CA PHE A 112 19.72 6.29 -35.84
C PHE A 112 20.39 6.50 -37.20
N GLU A 113 19.81 7.35 -38.04
CA GLU A 113 20.38 7.67 -39.35
C GLU A 113 21.77 8.32 -39.23
N GLY A 114 21.93 9.25 -38.28
CA GLY A 114 23.21 9.89 -37.99
C GLY A 114 24.29 8.89 -37.59
N LEU A 115 23.98 7.96 -36.69
CA LEU A 115 24.91 6.91 -36.25
C LEU A 115 25.38 6.05 -37.42
N LEU A 116 24.46 5.62 -38.28
CA LEU A 116 24.79 4.79 -39.44
C LEU A 116 25.65 5.53 -40.47
N LYS A 117 25.33 6.80 -40.73
CA LYS A 117 26.06 7.65 -41.69
C LYS A 117 27.51 7.92 -41.30
N MET A 118 27.90 7.72 -40.03
CA MET A 118 29.31 7.81 -39.61
C MET A 118 30.18 6.71 -40.22
N HIS A 119 29.59 5.56 -40.58
CA HIS A 119 30.32 4.39 -41.07
C HIS A 119 29.87 3.90 -42.45
N PHE A 120 28.66 4.26 -42.87
CA PHE A 120 28.10 3.93 -44.16
C PHE A 120 27.74 5.20 -44.95
N PRO A 121 28.42 5.47 -46.09
CA PRO A 121 28.08 6.58 -46.97
C PRO A 121 26.65 6.53 -47.53
N LEU A 122 26.09 5.31 -47.69
CA LEU A 122 24.75 5.10 -48.19
C LEU A 122 23.90 4.40 -47.12
N VAL A 123 22.84 5.08 -46.70
CA VAL A 123 21.86 4.60 -45.72
C VAL A 123 20.47 4.90 -46.28
N GLN A 124 19.64 3.87 -46.41
CA GLN A 124 18.23 3.99 -46.75
C GLN A 124 17.38 3.43 -45.61
N ILE A 125 16.48 4.26 -45.07
CA ILE A 125 15.57 3.87 -43.99
C ILE A 125 14.25 3.37 -44.58
N ALA A 126 13.82 2.23 -44.08
CA ALA A 126 12.51 1.66 -44.25
C ALA A 126 11.82 1.54 -42.87
N HIS A 127 10.50 1.38 -42.91
CA HIS A 127 9.65 1.37 -41.73
C HIS A 127 8.97 0.01 -41.62
N GLN A 128 9.15 -0.67 -40.51
CA GLN A 128 8.51 -1.96 -40.27
C GLN A 128 7.27 -1.75 -39.40
N GLN A 129 6.15 -2.34 -39.83
CA GLN A 129 4.89 -2.32 -39.11
C GLN A 129 4.27 -3.70 -39.14
N LEU A 130 3.80 -4.16 -37.98
CA LEU A 130 2.94 -5.33 -37.92
C LEU A 130 1.52 -4.89 -38.31
N ARG A 131 0.94 -5.57 -39.31
CA ARG A 131 -0.43 -5.33 -39.76
C ARG A 131 -1.24 -6.61 -39.63
N ALA A 132 -2.46 -6.50 -39.12
CA ALA A 132 -3.42 -7.60 -39.15
C ALA A 132 -4.01 -7.70 -40.56
N GLY A 133 -4.17 -8.92 -41.06
CA GLY A 133 -4.74 -9.20 -42.38
C GLY A 133 -5.62 -10.44 -42.34
N SER A 134 -6.42 -10.62 -43.39
CA SER A 134 -7.20 -11.84 -43.63
C SER A 134 -6.62 -12.56 -44.83
N LEU A 135 -6.46 -13.89 -44.72
CA LEU A 135 -6.03 -14.75 -45.81
C LEU A 135 -7.23 -15.56 -46.29
N ILE A 136 -7.61 -15.41 -47.55
CA ILE A 136 -8.64 -16.22 -48.20
C ILE A 136 -7.92 -17.24 -49.08
N SER A 137 -8.11 -18.53 -48.81
CA SER A 137 -7.50 -19.60 -49.58
C SER A 137 -8.56 -20.52 -50.17
N CYS A 138 -8.55 -20.68 -51.50
CA CYS A 138 -9.20 -21.79 -52.18
C CYS A 138 -8.19 -22.93 -52.26
N SER A 139 -8.53 -24.11 -51.73
CA SER A 139 -7.58 -25.22 -51.56
C SER A 139 -7.03 -25.75 -52.90
N ALA A 140 -5.81 -25.34 -53.26
CA ALA A 140 -4.93 -26.10 -54.14
C ALA A 140 -3.46 -25.75 -53.81
N ALA A 141 -2.68 -26.78 -53.46
CA ALA A 141 -1.24 -26.62 -53.26
C ALA A 141 -0.58 -26.22 -54.59
N GLY A 142 0.15 -25.09 -54.59
CA GLY A 142 0.98 -24.66 -55.72
C GLY A 142 0.43 -23.52 -56.58
N GLU A 143 -0.70 -22.90 -56.22
CA GLU A 143 -1.24 -21.75 -56.94
C GLU A 143 -0.62 -20.41 -56.50
N GLN A 144 -0.62 -19.44 -57.41
CA GLN A 144 -0.13 -18.08 -57.16
C GLN A 144 -1.00 -17.40 -56.09
N ALA A 145 -0.37 -16.91 -55.03
CA ALA A 145 -1.04 -16.09 -54.03
C ALA A 145 -1.05 -14.62 -54.48
N GLU A 146 -2.22 -13.99 -54.45
CA GLU A 146 -2.36 -12.55 -54.66
C GLU A 146 -2.36 -11.83 -53.32
N VAL A 147 -1.54 -10.77 -53.21
CA VAL A 147 -1.55 -9.86 -52.06
C VAL A 147 -2.14 -8.53 -52.52
N ILE A 148 -3.37 -8.26 -52.10
CA ILE A 148 -4.04 -6.98 -52.38
C ILE A 148 -3.69 -6.01 -51.23
N ALA A 149 -3.04 -4.91 -51.56
CA ALA A 149 -2.66 -3.85 -50.64
C ALA A 149 -3.28 -2.54 -51.09
N GLU A 150 -4.49 -2.26 -50.64
CA GLU A 150 -5.20 -1.01 -50.90
C GLU A 150 -5.48 -0.27 -49.58
N ALA A 151 -5.34 1.05 -49.59
CA ALA A 151 -5.79 1.88 -48.48
C ALA A 151 -7.33 1.86 -48.45
N VAL A 152 -7.89 1.83 -47.24
CA VAL A 152 -9.35 1.96 -47.10
C VAL A 152 -9.75 3.35 -47.61
N PRO A 153 -10.75 3.49 -48.49
CA PRO A 153 -11.19 4.80 -48.97
C PRO A 153 -11.50 5.75 -47.81
N GLY A 154 -10.89 6.93 -47.82
CA GLY A 154 -11.02 7.93 -46.75
C GLY A 154 -10.09 7.76 -45.55
N SER A 155 -9.22 6.74 -45.55
CA SER A 155 -8.12 6.66 -44.57
C SER A 155 -6.96 7.57 -44.98
N GLU A 156 -6.55 8.46 -44.07
CA GLU A 156 -5.25 9.12 -44.20
C GLU A 156 -4.14 8.09 -43.92
N GLN A 157 -3.25 7.86 -44.89
CA GLN A 157 -2.03 7.09 -44.66
C GLN A 157 -1.12 7.87 -43.70
N GLN A 158 -1.21 7.57 -42.40
CA GLN A 158 -0.25 8.06 -41.43
C GLN A 158 1.05 7.26 -41.56
N THR A 159 2.00 7.83 -42.28
CA THR A 159 3.35 7.27 -42.51
C THR A 159 4.24 7.28 -41.26
N GLY A 160 3.83 7.95 -40.17
CA GLY A 160 4.68 8.20 -39.00
C GLY A 160 4.75 7.11 -37.92
N GLN A 161 3.82 6.15 -37.87
CA GLN A 161 3.66 5.25 -36.70
C GLN A 161 4.38 3.90 -36.84
N SER A 162 5.64 3.90 -37.25
CA SER A 162 6.40 2.65 -37.35
C SER A 162 7.07 2.30 -36.04
N LEU A 163 6.89 1.07 -35.57
CA LEU A 163 7.47 0.61 -34.31
C LEU A 163 8.97 0.37 -34.41
N TYR A 164 9.46 0.06 -35.60
CA TYR A 164 10.86 -0.28 -35.83
C TYR A 164 11.37 0.37 -37.11
N PHE A 165 12.56 0.94 -37.03
CA PHE A 165 13.31 1.35 -38.20
C PHE A 165 14.09 0.17 -38.75
N LEU A 166 14.17 0.10 -40.07
CA LEU A 166 14.99 -0.86 -40.79
C LEU A 166 15.89 -0.10 -41.76
N ALA A 167 17.20 -0.12 -41.52
CA ALA A 167 18.18 0.54 -42.36
C ALA A 167 18.87 -0.46 -43.28
N VAL A 168 18.96 -0.11 -44.56
CA VAL A 168 19.84 -0.76 -45.53
C VAL A 168 21.05 0.13 -45.73
N CYS A 169 22.23 -0.39 -45.40
CA CYS A 169 23.49 0.34 -45.37
C CYS A 169 24.51 -0.28 -46.31
N SER A 170 25.28 0.54 -47.03
CA SER A 170 26.40 0.06 -47.86
C SER A 170 27.50 1.11 -48.02
N LYS A 171 28.69 0.63 -48.40
CA LYS A 171 29.87 1.45 -48.67
C LYS A 171 29.86 2.11 -50.05
N LYS A 172 29.26 1.44 -51.03
CA LYS A 172 29.17 1.92 -52.43
C LYS A 172 27.78 1.69 -52.96
N ASN A 173 27.45 2.38 -54.04
CA ASN A 173 26.17 2.21 -54.70
C ASN A 173 26.10 0.78 -55.24
N PHE A 174 25.03 0.06 -54.91
CA PHE A 174 24.81 -1.32 -55.30
C PHE A 174 23.39 -1.47 -55.86
N SER A 175 23.22 -2.36 -56.83
CA SER A 175 22.03 -2.43 -57.69
C SER A 175 20.81 -3.08 -57.04
N ILE A 176 20.65 -3.03 -55.72
CA ILE A 176 19.47 -3.59 -55.07
C ILE A 176 18.37 -2.54 -55.08
N MET A 177 17.34 -2.82 -55.86
CA MET A 177 16.08 -2.09 -55.78
C MET A 177 15.36 -2.53 -54.51
N ILE A 178 15.27 -1.66 -53.51
CA ILE A 178 14.40 -1.89 -52.37
C ILE A 178 12.96 -1.68 -52.86
N PRO A 179 12.09 -2.70 -52.78
CA PRO A 179 10.70 -2.54 -53.18
C PRO A 179 10.03 -1.49 -52.29
N ALA A 180 9.16 -0.66 -52.87
CA ALA A 180 8.43 0.36 -52.12
C ALA A 180 7.62 -0.24 -50.96
N HIS A 181 7.15 -1.47 -51.14
CA HIS A 181 6.46 -2.25 -50.12
C HIS A 181 6.91 -3.71 -50.20
N SER A 182 7.14 -4.33 -49.05
CA SER A 182 7.40 -5.77 -48.93
C SER A 182 6.57 -6.30 -47.77
N ALA A 183 5.92 -7.44 -47.97
CA ALA A 183 5.10 -8.09 -46.96
C ALA A 183 5.57 -9.55 -46.80
N TYR A 184 5.81 -9.93 -45.55
CA TYR A 184 5.98 -11.33 -45.18
C TYR A 184 4.72 -11.79 -44.45
N ILE A 185 4.11 -12.88 -44.94
CA ILE A 185 2.91 -13.48 -44.37
C ILE A 185 3.25 -14.92 -43.99
N ASP A 186 3.15 -15.23 -42.69
CA ASP A 186 3.27 -16.61 -42.20
C ASP A 186 1.96 -17.36 -42.47
N ILE A 187 1.92 -18.10 -43.57
CA ILE A 187 0.76 -18.93 -43.96
C ILE A 187 0.58 -20.19 -43.10
N SER A 188 1.53 -20.50 -42.20
CA SER A 188 1.50 -21.70 -41.36
C SER A 188 0.82 -21.50 -40.01
N ASP A 189 0.36 -20.28 -39.73
CA ASP A 189 -0.12 -19.82 -38.42
C ASP A 189 0.85 -20.18 -37.28
N GLY A 190 2.15 -20.34 -37.56
CA GLY A 190 3.13 -20.78 -36.57
C GLY A 190 3.27 -19.74 -35.47
N LEU A 191 3.54 -18.49 -35.87
CA LEU A 191 3.70 -17.36 -34.94
C LEU A 191 2.41 -17.08 -34.16
N PHE A 192 1.25 -17.17 -34.83
CA PHE A 192 -0.05 -16.98 -34.18
C PHE A 192 -0.37 -18.08 -33.17
N ARG A 193 0.00 -19.34 -33.45
CA ARG A 193 -0.18 -20.45 -32.50
C ARG A 193 0.70 -20.28 -31.27
N GLU A 194 1.95 -19.87 -31.45
CA GLU A 194 2.87 -19.58 -30.34
C GLU A 194 2.34 -18.42 -29.47
N MET A 195 1.97 -17.30 -30.10
CA MET A 195 1.41 -16.15 -29.40
C MET A 195 0.11 -16.49 -28.67
N ARG A 196 -0.77 -17.30 -29.28
CA ARG A 196 -2.00 -17.79 -28.64
C ARG A 196 -1.67 -18.67 -27.43
N GLY A 197 -0.67 -19.55 -27.53
CA GLY A 197 -0.23 -20.39 -26.42
C GLY A 197 0.26 -19.58 -25.21
N GLU A 198 1.03 -18.51 -25.45
CA GLU A 198 1.45 -17.60 -24.39
C GLU A 198 0.29 -16.76 -23.84
N MET A 199 -0.63 -16.29 -24.69
CA MET A 199 -1.86 -15.62 -24.22
C MET A 199 -2.71 -16.55 -23.34
N ASP A 200 -2.87 -17.83 -23.72
CA ASP A 200 -3.57 -18.82 -22.92
C ASP A 200 -2.86 -19.09 -21.58
N ARG A 201 -1.53 -19.08 -21.57
CA ARG A 201 -0.73 -19.17 -20.33
C ARG A 201 -0.97 -17.95 -19.43
N LEU A 202 -0.90 -16.74 -19.99
CA LEU A 202 -1.16 -15.50 -19.25
C LEU A 202 -2.60 -15.45 -18.72
N ALA A 203 -3.59 -15.87 -19.51
CA ALA A 203 -4.98 -15.94 -19.09
C ALA A 203 -5.18 -16.93 -17.92
N ARG A 204 -4.53 -18.10 -17.97
CA ARG A 204 -4.55 -19.05 -16.85
C ARG A 204 -3.89 -18.49 -15.59
N TRP A 205 -2.78 -17.78 -15.74
CA TRP A 205 -2.10 -17.14 -14.63
C TRP A 205 -2.96 -16.03 -14.00
N ALA A 206 -3.55 -15.15 -14.83
CA ALA A 206 -4.46 -14.11 -14.36
C ALA A 206 -5.64 -14.70 -13.58
N LYS A 207 -6.27 -15.76 -14.10
CA LYS A 207 -7.34 -16.47 -13.39
C LYS A 207 -6.88 -17.05 -12.05
N SER A 208 -5.67 -17.61 -11.97
CA SER A 208 -5.11 -18.10 -10.70
C SER A 208 -4.98 -17.00 -9.66
N LEU A 209 -4.59 -15.79 -10.08
CA LEU A 209 -4.51 -14.64 -9.17
C LEU A 209 -5.90 -14.18 -8.70
N GLU A 210 -6.89 -14.18 -9.59
CA GLU A 210 -8.28 -13.88 -9.23
C GLU A 210 -8.82 -14.88 -8.19
N ASP A 211 -8.57 -16.17 -8.40
CA ASP A 211 -8.96 -17.22 -7.45
C ASP A 211 -8.25 -17.06 -6.08
N GLU A 212 -6.96 -16.71 -6.06
CA GLU A 212 -6.22 -16.43 -4.83
C GLU A 212 -6.75 -15.20 -4.08
N LEU A 213 -7.13 -14.14 -4.81
CA LEU A 213 -7.73 -12.94 -4.21
C LEU A 213 -9.10 -13.26 -3.59
N ALA A 214 -9.95 -14.01 -4.29
CA ALA A 214 -11.25 -14.41 -3.78
C ALA A 214 -11.13 -15.23 -2.46
N GLN A 215 -10.18 -16.17 -2.40
CA GLN A 215 -9.93 -16.94 -1.17
C GLN A 215 -9.47 -16.06 0.00
N ARG A 216 -8.68 -15.02 -0.28
CA ARG A 216 -8.24 -14.08 0.76
C ARG A 216 -9.39 -13.22 1.26
N ASP A 217 -10.27 -12.76 0.37
CA ASP A 217 -11.44 -11.98 0.74
C ASP A 217 -12.39 -12.80 1.63
N GLU A 218 -12.66 -14.07 1.30
CA GLU A 218 -13.45 -14.98 2.15
C GLU A 218 -12.82 -15.17 3.54
N LEU A 219 -11.50 -15.32 3.61
CA LEU A 219 -10.79 -15.46 4.89
C LEU A 219 -10.89 -14.17 5.72
N ILE A 220 -10.78 -13.01 5.09
CA ILE A 220 -10.92 -11.71 5.76
C ILE A 220 -12.32 -11.58 6.34
N GLU A 221 -13.37 -11.89 5.58
CA GLU A 221 -14.75 -11.87 6.07
C GLU A 221 -14.96 -12.82 7.25
N HIS A 222 -14.41 -14.03 7.17
CA HIS A 222 -14.47 -15.00 8.26
C HIS A 222 -13.84 -14.47 9.55
N LEU A 223 -12.61 -13.96 9.46
CA LEU A 223 -11.87 -13.41 10.60
C LEU A 223 -12.58 -12.17 11.19
N GLN A 224 -13.16 -11.31 10.34
CA GLN A 224 -13.96 -10.17 10.80
C GLN A 224 -15.20 -10.63 11.57
N SER A 225 -15.88 -11.68 11.12
CA SER A 225 -17.04 -12.25 11.80
C SER A 225 -16.67 -12.90 13.14
N GLU A 226 -15.54 -13.60 13.22
CA GLU A 226 -15.03 -14.16 14.49
C GLU A 226 -14.68 -13.05 15.48
N MET A 227 -13.93 -12.03 15.03
CA MET A 227 -13.58 -10.88 15.86
C MET A 227 -14.81 -10.15 16.40
N ALA A 228 -15.83 -9.94 15.56
CA ALA A 228 -17.08 -9.30 15.97
C ALA A 228 -17.81 -10.09 17.08
N ARG A 229 -17.87 -11.42 16.96
CA ARG A 229 -18.45 -12.31 17.98
C ARG A 229 -17.66 -12.27 19.29
N GLU A 230 -16.33 -12.21 19.21
CA GLU A 230 -15.50 -12.10 20.41
C GLU A 230 -15.69 -10.75 21.12
N ILE A 231 -15.77 -9.65 20.38
CA ILE A 231 -16.07 -8.32 20.92
C ILE A 231 -17.43 -8.32 21.61
N GLU A 232 -18.48 -8.85 20.97
CA GLU A 232 -19.82 -8.90 21.56
C GLU A 232 -19.85 -9.72 22.86
N SER A 233 -19.17 -10.87 22.89
CA SER A 233 -19.03 -11.70 24.10
C SER A 233 -18.34 -10.93 25.24
N ARG A 234 -17.24 -10.24 24.93
CA ARG A 234 -16.52 -9.41 25.91
C ARG A 234 -17.38 -8.26 26.44
N ASP A 235 -18.14 -7.60 25.57
CA ASP A 235 -19.04 -6.51 25.95
C ASP A 235 -20.15 -6.99 26.89
N GLN A 236 -20.73 -8.18 26.64
CA GLN A 236 -21.71 -8.79 27.55
C GLN A 236 -21.13 -9.06 28.94
N VAL A 237 -19.90 -9.59 28.99
CA VAL A 237 -19.19 -9.82 30.27
C VAL A 237 -18.95 -8.50 31.01
N ILE A 238 -18.49 -7.47 30.29
CA ILE A 238 -18.24 -6.13 30.87
C ILE A 238 -19.54 -5.54 31.44
N GLN A 239 -20.65 -5.60 30.69
CA GLN A 239 -21.96 -5.12 31.16
C GLN A 239 -22.46 -5.89 32.39
N GLY A 240 -22.25 -7.21 32.43
CA GLY A 240 -22.56 -8.04 33.57
C GLY A 240 -21.81 -7.59 34.83
N LEU A 241 -20.50 -7.41 34.71
CA LEU A 241 -19.64 -6.93 35.80
C LEU A 241 -20.01 -5.51 36.26
N GLN A 242 -20.33 -4.60 35.33
CA GLN A 242 -20.79 -3.25 35.67
C GLN A 242 -22.11 -3.28 36.45
N SER A 243 -23.05 -4.14 36.07
CA SER A 243 -24.34 -4.28 36.74
C SER A 243 -24.20 -4.90 38.13
N GLU A 244 -23.28 -5.86 38.30
CA GLU A 244 -22.94 -6.40 39.61
C GLU A 244 -22.28 -5.36 40.52
N MET A 245 -21.30 -4.62 40.00
CA MET A 245 -20.64 -3.52 40.71
C MET A 245 -21.67 -2.46 41.17
N ALA A 246 -22.59 -2.06 40.28
CA ALA A 246 -23.63 -1.09 40.61
C ALA A 246 -24.57 -1.59 41.73
N ARG A 247 -24.96 -2.87 41.72
CA ARG A 247 -25.76 -3.47 42.79
C ARG A 247 -25.02 -3.47 44.12
N GLU A 248 -23.73 -3.78 44.12
CA GLU A 248 -22.93 -3.81 45.35
C GLU A 248 -22.70 -2.40 45.91
N ILE A 249 -22.47 -1.41 45.05
CA ILE A 249 -22.44 0.01 45.45
C ILE A 249 -23.77 0.43 46.08
N ALA A 250 -24.90 0.10 45.44
CA ALA A 250 -26.22 0.47 45.96
C ALA A 250 -26.52 -0.14 47.34
N LYS A 251 -26.15 -1.41 47.56
CA LYS A 251 -26.25 -2.06 48.89
C LYS A 251 -25.41 -1.34 49.93
N ARG A 252 -24.16 -1.00 49.59
CA ARG A 252 -23.26 -0.25 50.50
C ARG A 252 -23.84 1.12 50.83
N ASP A 253 -24.38 1.83 49.85
CA ASP A 253 -25.02 3.13 50.05
C ASP A 253 -26.27 3.07 50.92
N GLU A 254 -27.04 1.98 50.85
CA GLU A 254 -28.18 1.73 51.73
C GLU A 254 -27.73 1.49 53.18
N VAL A 255 -26.71 0.64 53.38
CA VAL A 255 -26.13 0.39 54.71
C VAL A 255 -25.56 1.69 55.30
N ILE A 256 -24.83 2.47 54.51
CA ILE A 256 -24.26 3.76 54.95
C ILE A 256 -25.38 4.73 55.36
N ARG A 257 -26.46 4.83 54.57
CA ARG A 257 -27.62 5.67 54.93
C ARG A 257 -28.30 5.20 56.22
N GLY A 258 -28.49 3.90 56.39
CA GLY A 258 -29.05 3.32 57.61
C GLY A 258 -28.23 3.70 58.85
N LEU A 259 -26.91 3.54 58.78
CA LEU A 259 -25.98 3.92 59.86
C LEU A 259 -26.01 5.43 60.14
N GLN A 260 -26.10 6.27 59.10
CA GLN A 260 -26.22 7.72 59.26
C GLN A 260 -27.51 8.12 59.97
N ASP A 261 -28.64 7.49 59.65
CA ASP A 261 -29.94 7.78 60.28
C ASP A 261 -30.03 7.25 61.72
N GLU A 262 -29.39 6.13 62.02
CA GLU A 262 -29.22 5.63 63.38
C GLU A 262 -28.36 6.60 64.21
N MET A 263 -27.20 7.00 63.69
CA MET A 263 -26.32 7.98 64.35
C MET A 263 -27.05 9.31 64.61
N LYS A 264 -27.83 9.82 63.64
CA LYS A 264 -28.64 11.03 63.83
C LYS A 264 -29.68 10.87 64.94
N ARG A 265 -30.33 9.71 65.03
CA ARG A 265 -31.30 9.41 66.09
C ARG A 265 -30.63 9.37 67.46
N GLU A 266 -29.47 8.72 67.57
CA GLU A 266 -28.71 8.70 68.82
C GLU A 266 -28.26 10.11 69.25
N ILE A 267 -27.77 10.93 68.31
CA ILE A 267 -27.39 12.31 68.59
C ILE A 267 -28.61 13.10 69.09
N ALA A 268 -29.76 12.99 68.41
CA ALA A 268 -30.97 13.69 68.81
C ALA A 268 -31.49 13.26 70.19
N ASP A 269 -31.43 11.96 70.52
CA ASP A 269 -31.81 11.45 71.85
C ASP A 269 -30.85 11.96 72.93
N ARG A 270 -29.53 11.95 72.66
CA ARG A 270 -28.52 12.54 73.55
C ARG A 270 -28.75 14.03 73.77
N ASP A 271 -29.02 14.80 72.71
CA ASP A 271 -29.32 16.23 72.79
C ASP A 271 -30.60 16.51 73.60
N LYS A 272 -31.60 15.63 73.53
CA LYS A 272 -32.80 15.72 74.36
C LYS A 272 -32.47 15.48 75.83
N ARG A 273 -31.74 14.41 76.15
CA ARG A 273 -31.33 14.11 77.54
C ARG A 273 -30.46 15.22 78.12
N ILE A 274 -29.55 15.79 77.34
CA ILE A 274 -28.73 16.93 77.73
C ILE A 274 -29.63 18.14 78.08
N ARG A 275 -30.63 18.45 77.26
CA ARG A 275 -31.58 19.54 77.54
C ARG A 275 -32.41 19.30 78.80
N GLU A 276 -32.95 18.10 78.98
CA GLU A 276 -33.71 17.74 80.18
C GLU A 276 -32.85 17.84 81.46
N ALA A 277 -31.60 17.37 81.40
CA ALA A 277 -30.66 17.51 82.51
C ALA A 277 -30.32 18.98 82.78
N TRP A 278 -30.19 19.81 81.73
CA TRP A 278 -29.93 21.24 81.83
C TRP A 278 -31.09 21.99 82.50
N ASP A 279 -32.34 21.71 82.10
CA ASP A 279 -33.54 22.31 82.69
C ASP A 279 -33.71 21.91 84.16
N LEU A 280 -33.46 20.64 84.48
CA LEU A 280 -33.49 20.14 85.86
C LEU A 280 -32.43 20.84 86.73
N LEU A 281 -31.22 21.02 86.19
CA LEU A 281 -30.15 21.76 86.88
C LEU A 281 -30.60 23.20 87.18
N HIS A 282 -31.16 23.91 86.19
CA HIS A 282 -31.67 25.28 86.36
C HIS A 282 -32.85 25.35 87.35
N GLN A 283 -33.70 24.33 87.41
CA GLN A 283 -34.75 24.25 88.42
C GLN A 283 -34.16 24.07 89.82
N LYS A 284 -33.16 23.19 89.98
CA LYS A 284 -32.50 22.96 91.26
C LYS A 284 -31.72 24.17 91.75
N GLU A 285 -31.06 24.90 90.85
CA GLU A 285 -30.43 26.18 91.16
C GLU A 285 -31.45 27.18 91.70
N ARG A 286 -32.60 27.35 91.03
CA ARG A 286 -33.69 28.22 91.52
C ARG A 286 -34.23 27.80 92.89
N GLU A 287 -34.45 26.51 93.11
CA GLU A 287 -34.87 26.00 94.42
C GLU A 287 -33.83 26.28 95.52
N ILE A 288 -32.55 26.16 95.19
CA ILE A 288 -31.44 26.49 96.10
C ILE A 288 -31.44 27.99 96.42
N ASP A 289 -31.59 28.85 95.40
CA ASP A 289 -31.65 30.30 95.57
C ASP A 289 -32.86 30.71 96.44
N GLU A 290 -34.05 30.18 96.17
CA GLU A 290 -35.26 30.44 96.96
C GLU A 290 -35.11 29.98 98.41
N ARG A 291 -34.55 28.78 98.63
CA ARG A 291 -34.23 28.30 99.99
C ARG A 291 -33.19 29.17 100.67
N GLY A 292 -32.21 29.68 99.92
CA GLY A 292 -31.23 30.65 100.40
C GLY A 292 -31.88 31.94 100.88
N VAL A 293 -32.78 32.53 100.07
CA VAL A 293 -33.55 33.72 100.45
C VAL A 293 -34.45 33.47 101.65
N TRP A 294 -35.14 32.33 101.68
CA TRP A 294 -35.99 31.93 102.81
C TRP A 294 -35.19 31.75 104.10
N ALA A 295 -34.02 31.08 104.04
CA ALA A 295 -33.15 30.92 105.20
C ALA A 295 -32.65 32.26 105.75
N LEU A 296 -32.26 33.19 104.86
CA LEU A 296 -31.89 34.56 105.25
C LEU A 296 -33.05 35.31 105.92
N SER A 297 -34.27 35.16 105.40
CA SER A 297 -35.49 35.73 106.00
C SER A 297 -35.76 35.15 107.40
N LEU A 298 -35.66 33.82 107.54
CA LEU A 298 -35.85 33.14 108.83
C LEU A 298 -34.81 33.60 109.85
N GLN A 299 -33.56 33.75 109.42
CA GLN A 299 -32.48 34.26 110.25
C GLN A 299 -32.79 35.69 110.72
N GLY A 300 -33.27 36.56 109.83
CA GLY A 300 -33.73 37.90 110.21
C GLY A 300 -34.93 37.89 111.17
N GLU A 301 -35.84 36.92 111.07
CA GLU A 301 -36.97 36.77 111.98
C GLU A 301 -36.54 36.28 113.36
N VAL A 302 -35.61 35.32 113.41
CA VAL A 302 -34.98 34.84 114.66
C VAL A 302 -34.27 36.00 115.36
N GLU A 303 -33.48 36.80 114.62
CA GLU A 303 -32.82 37.99 115.16
C GLU A 303 -33.84 39.01 115.71
N ARG A 304 -34.95 39.26 114.99
CA ARG A 304 -36.05 40.12 115.48
C ARG A 304 -36.70 39.58 116.75
N LEU A 305 -37.05 38.29 116.80
CA LEU A 305 -37.67 37.67 117.97
C LEU A 305 -36.72 37.63 119.16
N GLN A 306 -35.42 37.40 118.94
CA GLN A 306 -34.40 37.52 119.97
C GLN A 306 -34.32 38.96 120.50
N ALA A 307 -34.39 39.98 119.64
CA ALA A 307 -34.42 41.38 120.08
C ALA A 307 -35.69 41.71 120.88
N VAL A 308 -36.86 41.20 120.48
CA VAL A 308 -38.12 41.35 121.22
C VAL A 308 -38.06 40.64 122.57
N ARG A 309 -37.59 39.39 122.60
CA ARG A 309 -37.40 38.62 123.84
C ARG A 309 -36.47 39.35 124.79
N THR A 310 -35.34 39.86 124.28
CA THR A 310 -34.36 40.62 125.08
C THR A 310 -34.99 41.91 125.62
N LYS A 311 -35.75 42.66 124.82
CA LYS A 311 -36.51 43.84 125.29
C LYS A 311 -37.59 43.50 126.33
N LEU A 312 -38.30 42.38 126.16
CA LEU A 312 -39.34 41.93 127.10
C LEU A 312 -38.72 41.48 128.43
N LEU A 313 -37.66 40.67 128.39
CA LEU A 313 -36.89 40.29 129.56
C LEU A 313 -36.32 41.52 130.28
N TYR A 314 -35.77 42.48 129.53
CA TYR A 314 -35.31 43.74 130.09
C TYR A 314 -36.44 44.49 130.81
N ARG A 315 -37.63 44.62 130.19
CA ARG A 315 -38.80 45.25 130.82
C ARG A 315 -39.29 44.53 132.07
N ILE A 316 -39.32 43.19 132.05
CA ILE A 316 -39.74 42.37 133.20
C ILE A 316 -38.75 42.54 134.35
N LEU A 317 -37.45 42.41 134.07
CA LEU A 317 -36.39 42.57 135.06
C LEU A 317 -36.32 44.00 135.61
N ALA A 318 -36.55 45.03 134.80
CA ALA A 318 -36.67 46.42 135.24
C ALA A 318 -37.90 46.66 136.14
N ARG A 319 -39.03 45.98 135.87
CA ARG A 319 -40.23 46.01 136.74
C ARG A 319 -40.02 45.29 138.08
N LEU A 320 -39.22 44.23 138.08
CA LEU A 320 -38.85 43.48 139.29
C LEU A 320 -37.70 44.13 140.08
N GLY A 321 -37.15 45.26 139.60
CA GLY A 321 -36.09 46.01 140.29
C GLY A 321 -34.66 45.45 140.12
N LEU A 322 -34.47 44.47 139.22
CA LEU A 322 -33.19 43.80 138.96
C LEU A 322 -32.36 44.46 137.86
N LEU A 323 -32.93 45.41 137.10
CA LEU A 323 -32.24 46.21 136.09
C LEU A 323 -32.66 47.70 136.20
N PRO A 324 -31.80 48.66 135.78
CA PRO A 324 -32.12 50.08 135.75
C PRO A 324 -33.32 50.39 134.84
N ARG A 325 -34.10 51.42 135.19
CA ARG A 325 -35.19 51.92 134.33
C ARG A 325 -34.66 52.70 133.13
#